data_AF-A0A8B7UW05-F1
#
_entry.id   AF-A0A8B7UW05-F1
#
_cell.length_a   1.000
_cell.length_b   1.000
_cell.length_c   1.000
_cell.angle_alpha   90.00
_cell.angle_beta   90.00
_cell.angle_gamma   90.00
#
_symmetry.space_group_name_H-M   'P 1'
#
loop_
_entity.id
_entity.type
_entity.pdbx_description
1 polymer ?
#
loop_
_entity_poly.entity_id
_entity_poly.type
_entity_poly.pdbx_seq_one_letter_code
_entity_poly.pdbx_strand_id
1 'polypeptide(L)'
;MMSLPNILIIGKNPFSEQGTEEVKKLLLLLLGCAVQCQKKEEFIERIQGLDFDTKAAVAAHIQEITHNQENVFDLQWMEVTDMSQEDMEPLLKTMALHLKRLIDERDEHSETIIELSEERDGLHFLPHASSSAQSPCGSPGMKRTESRQHLSVELADAKAKIRRLRQELEEKTEQLLDCKQELEQMEIELKRLQQEVCTWSCYYIGLPNNWKLIFLLVIDNLDSILYTNKCGK
;
A
#
# COMPACT_ATOMS: atom_id res chain seq x y z
N MET A 1 24.11 -13.75 -12.77
CA MET A 1 23.43 -12.47 -12.48
C MET A 1 22.56 -12.65 -11.25
N MET A 2 22.61 -11.72 -10.29
CA MET A 2 21.67 -11.75 -9.18
C MET A 2 20.31 -11.24 -9.66
N SER A 3 19.25 -12.02 -9.43
CA SER A 3 17.89 -11.56 -9.65
C SER A 3 17.56 -10.41 -8.69
N LEU A 4 16.59 -9.57 -9.03
CA LEU A 4 16.06 -8.61 -8.06
C LEU A 4 15.51 -9.34 -6.82
N PRO A 5 15.50 -8.69 -5.65
CA PRO A 5 14.96 -9.27 -4.42
C PRO A 5 13.44 -9.46 -4.56
N ASN A 6 12.94 -10.65 -4.27
CA ASN A 6 11.51 -10.93 -4.27
C ASN A 6 10.87 -10.48 -2.94
N ILE A 7 10.28 -9.29 -2.97
CA ILE A 7 9.69 -8.63 -1.79
C ILE A 7 8.49 -9.42 -1.24
N LEU A 8 7.79 -10.21 -2.05
CA LEU A 8 6.64 -11.01 -1.60
C LEU A 8 7.09 -12.11 -0.64
N ILE A 9 8.20 -12.78 -0.93
CA ILE A 9 8.78 -13.81 -0.05
C ILE A 9 9.22 -13.16 1.27
N ILE A 10 9.89 -12.00 1.19
CA ILE A 10 10.32 -11.24 2.37
C ILE A 10 9.11 -10.86 3.24
N GLY A 11 8.05 -10.33 2.61
CA GLY A 11 6.84 -9.91 3.31
C GLY A 11 6.05 -11.05 3.95
N LYS A 12 6.07 -12.26 3.35
CA LYS A 12 5.41 -13.45 3.90
C LYS A 12 6.12 -13.98 5.15
N ASN A 13 7.43 -14.19 5.07
CA ASN A 13 8.22 -14.62 6.22
C ASN A 13 9.73 -14.30 6.02
N PRO A 14 10.24 -13.20 6.61
CA PRO A 14 11.63 -12.78 6.40
C PRO A 14 12.65 -13.70 7.08
N PHE A 15 12.24 -14.53 8.04
CA PHE A 15 13.12 -15.45 8.79
C PHE A 15 13.09 -16.89 8.26
N SER A 16 12.34 -17.15 7.19
CA SER A 16 12.45 -18.41 6.46
C SER A 16 13.80 -18.49 5.73
N GLU A 17 14.25 -19.69 5.37
CA GLU A 17 15.46 -19.88 4.56
C GLU A 17 15.39 -19.05 3.27
N GLN A 18 14.27 -19.16 2.57
CA GLN A 18 14.01 -18.40 1.34
C GLN A 18 13.93 -16.88 1.61
N GLY A 19 13.25 -16.47 2.68
CA GLY A 19 13.17 -15.06 3.08
C GLY A 19 14.52 -14.44 3.40
N THR A 20 15.39 -15.20 4.06
CA THR A 20 16.75 -14.76 4.39
C THR A 20 17.59 -14.55 3.13
N GLU A 21 17.47 -15.46 2.14
CA GLU A 21 18.14 -15.30 0.85
C GLU A 21 17.62 -14.08 0.07
N GLU A 22 16.32 -13.80 0.09
CA GLU A 22 15.77 -12.60 -0.56
C GLU A 22 16.15 -11.31 0.17
N VAL A 23 16.21 -11.31 1.51
CA VAL A 23 16.74 -10.20 2.31
C VAL A 23 18.22 -9.95 1.98
N LYS A 24 19.01 -11.02 1.81
CA LYS A 24 20.41 -10.90 1.39
C LYS A 24 20.54 -10.21 0.04
N LYS A 25 19.72 -10.56 -0.95
CA LYS A 25 19.68 -9.85 -2.24
C LYS A 25 19.34 -8.37 -2.07
N LEU A 26 18.38 -8.04 -1.20
CA LEU A 26 18.02 -6.64 -0.90
C LEU A 26 19.19 -5.87 -0.28
N LEU A 27 19.88 -6.46 0.69
CA LEU A 27 21.06 -5.86 1.31
C LEU A 27 22.20 -5.66 0.31
N LEU A 28 22.41 -6.62 -0.60
CA LEU A 28 23.42 -6.53 -1.66
C LEU A 28 23.09 -5.41 -2.67
N LEU A 29 21.81 -5.24 -3.01
CA LEU A 29 21.37 -4.12 -3.85
C LEU A 29 21.65 -2.78 -3.19
N LEU A 30 21.28 -2.62 -1.92
CA LEU A 30 21.54 -1.40 -1.14
C LEU A 30 23.04 -1.11 -1.00
N LEU A 31 23.84 -2.15 -0.76
CA LEU A 31 25.30 -2.05 -0.71
C LEU A 31 25.84 -1.55 -2.06
N GLY A 32 25.39 -2.14 -3.17
CA GLY A 32 25.76 -1.72 -4.53
C GLY A 32 25.47 -0.25 -4.77
N CYS A 33 24.26 0.22 -4.42
CA CYS A 33 23.90 1.63 -4.48
C CYS A 33 24.83 2.50 -3.63
N ALA A 34 25.11 2.10 -2.39
CA ALA A 34 25.96 2.86 -1.48
C ALA A 34 27.40 2.99 -2.00
N VAL A 35 27.98 1.92 -2.55
CA VAL A 35 29.38 1.93 -3.02
C VAL A 35 29.56 2.47 -4.44
N GLN A 36 28.46 2.71 -5.17
CA GLN A 36 28.46 3.33 -6.50
C GLN A 36 27.91 4.77 -6.51
N CYS A 37 27.47 5.31 -5.38
CA CYS A 37 26.96 6.68 -5.31
C CYS A 37 28.08 7.74 -5.27
N GLN A 38 27.68 9.03 -5.36
CA GLN A 38 28.59 10.18 -5.29
C GLN A 38 29.34 10.30 -3.96
N LYS A 39 28.82 9.68 -2.89
CA LYS A 39 29.41 9.69 -1.54
C LYS A 39 30.05 8.34 -1.19
N LYS A 40 30.43 7.53 -2.18
CA LYS A 40 30.96 6.17 -1.97
C LYS A 40 32.11 6.14 -0.98
N GLU A 41 32.98 7.14 -0.97
CA GLU A 41 34.14 7.23 -0.07
C GLU A 41 33.73 7.21 1.41
N GLU A 42 32.66 7.93 1.78
CA GLU A 42 32.13 7.93 3.15
C GLU A 42 31.62 6.53 3.56
N PHE A 43 30.98 5.81 2.63
CA PHE A 43 30.49 4.46 2.88
C PHE A 43 31.64 3.44 2.97
N ILE A 44 32.66 3.56 2.12
CA ILE A 44 33.85 2.71 2.16
C ILE A 44 34.62 2.91 3.47
N GLU A 45 34.78 4.15 3.94
CA GLU A 45 35.44 4.44 5.23
C GLU A 45 34.68 3.78 6.40
N ARG A 46 33.34 3.86 6.42
CA ARG A 46 32.52 3.18 7.44
C ARG A 46 32.69 1.67 7.40
N ILE A 47 32.76 1.07 6.20
CA ILE A 47 32.99 -0.38 6.03
C ILE A 47 34.40 -0.76 6.52
N GLN A 48 35.40 0.10 6.33
CA GLN A 48 36.76 -0.14 6.81
C GLN A 48 36.85 -0.18 8.35
N GLY A 49 35.94 0.51 9.05
CA GLY A 49 35.80 0.52 10.49
C GLY A 49 35.09 -0.70 11.10
N LEU A 50 34.54 -1.60 10.29
CA LEU A 50 33.98 -2.87 10.77
C LEU A 50 35.07 -3.83 11.25
N ASP A 51 34.69 -4.85 12.02
CA ASP A 51 35.59 -5.94 12.41
C ASP A 51 36.16 -6.65 11.17
N PHE A 52 37.29 -7.33 11.36
CA PHE A 52 38.06 -7.89 10.25
C PHE A 52 37.27 -8.87 9.39
N ASP A 53 36.50 -9.76 10.03
CA ASP A 53 35.76 -10.82 9.34
C ASP A 53 34.56 -10.24 8.57
N THR A 54 33.79 -9.36 9.19
CA THR A 54 32.65 -8.69 8.53
C THR A 54 33.11 -7.82 7.37
N LYS A 55 34.20 -7.06 7.56
CA LYS A 55 34.78 -6.23 6.49
C LYS A 55 35.22 -7.06 5.30
N ALA A 56 35.90 -8.19 5.53
CA ALA A 56 36.34 -9.07 4.46
C ALA A 56 35.16 -9.66 3.68
N ALA A 57 34.10 -10.09 4.38
CA ALA A 57 32.88 -10.60 3.76
C ALA A 57 32.17 -9.52 2.91
N VAL A 58 32.02 -8.30 3.44
CA VAL A 58 31.42 -7.18 2.70
C VAL A 58 32.27 -6.80 1.50
N ALA A 59 33.60 -6.78 1.61
CA ALA A 59 34.50 -6.49 0.50
C ALA A 59 34.38 -7.51 -0.64
N ALA A 60 34.23 -8.80 -0.33
CA ALA A 60 33.97 -9.84 -1.33
C ALA A 60 32.66 -9.59 -2.09
N HIS A 61 31.60 -9.19 -1.37
CA HIS A 61 30.33 -8.84 -2.00
C HIS A 61 30.40 -7.56 -2.83
N ILE A 62 31.16 -6.55 -2.42
CA ILE A 62 31.42 -5.35 -3.24
C ILE A 62 32.10 -5.75 -4.55
N GLN A 63 33.11 -6.62 -4.49
CA GLN A 63 33.81 -7.09 -5.67
C GLN A 63 32.85 -7.82 -6.63
N GLU A 64 31.98 -8.69 -6.10
CA GLU A 64 31.00 -9.44 -6.88
C GLU A 64 30.00 -8.54 -7.62
N ILE A 65 29.46 -7.52 -6.93
CA ILE A 65 28.44 -6.62 -7.50
C ILE A 65 29.01 -5.54 -8.40
N THR A 66 30.28 -5.16 -8.24
CA THR A 66 30.93 -4.13 -9.07
C THR A 66 31.56 -4.69 -10.35
N HIS A 67 31.82 -6.00 -10.42
CA HIS A 67 32.47 -6.63 -11.58
C HIS A 67 31.52 -6.92 -12.75
N ASN A 68 30.20 -6.81 -12.56
CA ASN A 68 29.18 -7.09 -13.58
C ASN A 68 28.42 -5.81 -13.97
N GLN A 69 28.98 -5.01 -14.90
CA GLN A 69 28.40 -3.73 -15.33
C GLN A 69 27.11 -3.84 -16.17
N GLU A 70 26.76 -5.04 -16.66
CA GLU A 70 25.57 -5.24 -17.50
C GLU A 70 24.24 -5.02 -16.75
N ASN A 71 24.25 -4.93 -15.42
CA ASN A 71 23.02 -4.78 -14.62
C ASN A 71 22.75 -3.35 -14.13
N VAL A 72 23.71 -2.44 -14.30
CA VAL A 72 23.61 -1.06 -13.80
C VAL A 72 23.70 -0.14 -15.01
N PHE A 73 22.57 0.42 -15.41
CA PHE A 73 22.54 1.43 -16.46
C PHE A 73 23.06 2.74 -15.88
N ASP A 74 24.32 3.04 -16.17
CA ASP A 74 24.96 4.26 -15.68
C ASP A 74 24.37 5.48 -16.42
N LEU A 75 23.64 6.31 -15.70
CA LEU A 75 23.03 7.52 -16.25
C LEU A 75 24.06 8.60 -16.61
N GLN A 76 25.30 8.48 -16.14
CA GLN A 76 26.38 9.43 -16.47
C GLN A 76 26.72 9.40 -17.97
N TRP A 77 26.44 8.29 -18.68
CA TRP A 77 26.62 8.21 -20.14
C TRP A 77 25.68 9.15 -20.91
N MET A 78 24.56 9.60 -20.31
CA MET A 78 23.69 10.59 -20.93
C MET A 78 24.22 12.03 -20.82
N GLU A 79 25.21 12.29 -19.94
CA GLU A 79 25.81 13.63 -19.76
C GLU A 79 26.99 13.90 -20.70
N VAL A 80 27.49 12.88 -21.40
CA VAL A 80 28.62 13.01 -22.34
C VAL A 80 28.12 13.50 -23.70
N THR A 81 28.28 14.78 -23.98
CA THR A 81 27.82 15.45 -25.22
C THR A 81 28.67 15.16 -26.47
N ASP A 82 29.79 14.44 -26.36
CA ASP A 82 30.78 14.27 -27.43
C ASP A 82 31.21 12.79 -27.62
N MET A 83 30.22 11.90 -27.79
CA MET A 83 30.47 10.48 -28.08
C MET A 83 30.61 10.21 -29.58
N SER A 84 31.59 9.37 -29.94
CA SER A 84 31.76 8.91 -31.33
C SER A 84 30.56 8.07 -31.78
N GLN A 85 30.24 8.10 -33.07
CA GLN A 85 29.13 7.33 -33.65
C GLN A 85 29.33 5.80 -33.50
N GLU A 86 30.58 5.34 -33.41
CA GLU A 86 30.94 3.93 -33.23
C GLU A 86 30.67 3.43 -31.80
N ASP A 87 30.74 4.30 -30.79
CA ASP A 87 30.45 3.96 -29.39
C ASP A 87 28.95 4.07 -29.06
N MET A 88 28.20 4.82 -29.86
CA MET A 88 26.77 5.07 -29.65
C MET A 88 25.89 3.87 -30.00
N GLU A 89 26.21 3.16 -31.10
CA GLU A 89 25.40 2.04 -31.56
C GLU A 89 25.35 0.83 -30.61
N PRO A 90 26.46 0.35 -30.01
CA PRO A 90 26.39 -0.70 -28.99
C PRO A 90 25.64 -0.23 -27.73
N LEU A 91 25.78 1.04 -27.34
CA LEU A 91 25.05 1.61 -26.20
C LEU A 91 23.53 1.60 -26.45
N LEU A 92 23.09 2.06 -27.62
CA LEU A 92 21.67 2.05 -28.00
C LEU A 92 21.10 0.63 -28.06
N LYS A 93 21.88 -0.35 -28.55
CA LYS A 93 21.49 -1.77 -28.52
C LYS A 93 21.32 -2.28 -27.10
N THR A 94 22.27 -1.98 -26.21
CA THR A 94 22.18 -2.34 -24.78
C THR A 94 20.97 -1.70 -24.12
N MET A 95 20.70 -0.42 -24.40
CA MET A 95 19.55 0.29 -23.86
C MET A 95 18.23 -0.30 -24.36
N ALA A 96 18.13 -0.64 -25.65
CA ALA A 96 16.96 -1.31 -26.21
C ALA A 96 16.72 -2.68 -25.55
N LEU A 97 17.78 -3.44 -25.27
CA LEU A 97 17.70 -4.71 -24.55
C LEU A 97 17.22 -4.52 -23.10
N HIS A 98 17.74 -3.50 -22.40
CA HIS A 98 17.29 -3.17 -21.04
C HIS A 98 15.82 -2.73 -21.00
N LEU A 99 15.40 -1.87 -21.93
CA LEU A 99 14.01 -1.42 -22.03
C LEU A 99 13.06 -2.58 -22.33
N LYS A 100 13.45 -3.47 -23.25
CA LYS A 100 12.67 -4.68 -23.53
C LYS A 100 12.52 -5.55 -22.29
N ARG A 101 13.63 -5.81 -21.59
CA ARG A 101 13.63 -6.58 -20.35
C ARG A 101 12.73 -5.94 -19.28
N LEU A 102 12.77 -4.61 -19.12
CA LEU A 102 11.90 -3.90 -18.18
C LEU A 102 10.42 -4.02 -18.53
N ILE A 103 10.08 -4.04 -19.83
CA ILE A 103 8.70 -4.27 -20.30
C ILE A 103 8.27 -5.70 -19.96
N ASP A 104 9.12 -6.69 -20.24
CA ASP A 104 8.85 -8.10 -19.94
C ASP A 104 8.67 -8.30 -18.42
N GLU A 105 9.56 -7.74 -17.59
CA GLU A 105 9.48 -7.80 -16.11
C GLU A 105 8.21 -7.10 -15.58
N ARG A 106 7.81 -5.96 -16.16
CA ARG A 106 6.55 -5.27 -15.82
C ARG A 106 5.35 -6.16 -16.10
N ASP A 107 5.31 -6.83 -17.24
CA ASP A 107 4.19 -7.67 -17.64
C ASP A 107 4.07 -8.90 -16.73
N GLU A 108 5.20 -9.55 -16.42
CA GLU A 108 5.26 -10.64 -15.43
C GLU A 108 4.76 -10.20 -14.04
N HIS A 109 5.18 -9.02 -13.58
CA HIS A 109 4.72 -8.47 -12.30
C HIS A 109 3.23 -8.11 -12.31
N SER A 110 2.71 -7.61 -13.44
CA SER A 110 1.28 -7.34 -13.60
C SER A 110 0.45 -8.63 -13.49
N GLU A 111 0.90 -9.73 -14.11
CA GLU A 111 0.27 -11.05 -13.98
C GLU A 111 0.29 -11.52 -12.51
N THR A 112 1.43 -11.41 -11.84
CA THR A 112 1.57 -11.78 -10.42
C THR A 112 0.64 -10.96 -9.52
N ILE A 113 0.46 -9.66 -9.79
CA ILE A 113 -0.46 -8.80 -9.02
C ILE A 113 -1.92 -9.24 -9.21
N ILE A 114 -2.30 -9.63 -10.42
CA ILE A 114 -3.64 -10.15 -10.71
C ILE A 114 -3.87 -11.45 -9.93
N GLU A 115 -2.96 -12.41 -10.00
CA GLU A 115 -3.05 -13.69 -9.26
C GLU A 115 -3.19 -13.47 -7.75
N LEU A 116 -2.36 -12.62 -7.15
CA LEU A 116 -2.43 -12.31 -5.72
C LEU A 116 -3.72 -11.58 -5.33
N SER A 117 -4.25 -10.75 -6.22
CA SER A 117 -5.53 -10.06 -5.98
C SER A 117 -6.69 -11.05 -6.00
N GLU A 118 -6.65 -12.05 -6.90
CA GLU A 118 -7.62 -13.13 -6.96
C GLU A 118 -7.54 -14.05 -5.74
N GLU A 119 -6.33 -14.40 -5.25
CA GLU A 119 -6.16 -15.19 -4.01
C GLU A 119 -6.74 -14.48 -2.79
N ARG A 120 -6.49 -13.17 -2.65
CA ARG A 120 -7.04 -12.33 -1.57
C ARG A 120 -8.56 -12.34 -1.59
N ASP A 121 -9.16 -12.14 -2.76
CA ASP A 121 -10.61 -12.08 -2.89
C ASP A 121 -11.22 -13.48 -2.69
N GLY A 122 -10.58 -14.54 -3.20
CA GLY A 122 -10.98 -15.93 -3.00
C GLY A 122 -11.02 -16.35 -1.52
N LEU A 123 -10.04 -15.92 -0.71
CA LEU A 123 -10.01 -16.18 0.74
C LEU A 123 -11.14 -15.47 1.50
N HIS A 124 -11.58 -14.30 1.04
CA HIS A 124 -12.74 -13.61 1.59
C HIS A 124 -14.09 -14.25 1.21
N PHE A 125 -14.12 -15.19 0.24
CA PHE A 125 -15.35 -15.83 -0.24
C PHE A 125 -15.59 -17.28 0.22
N LEU A 126 -14.67 -17.92 0.97
CA LEU A 126 -14.89 -19.26 1.54
C LEU A 126 -15.47 -19.21 2.97
N PRO A 127 -16.75 -19.56 3.19
CA PRO A 127 -17.14 -20.14 4.47
C PRO A 127 -16.78 -21.63 4.45
N HIS A 128 -15.77 -21.99 5.26
CA HIS A 128 -15.55 -23.32 5.83
C HIS A 128 -15.87 -24.54 4.94
N ALA A 129 -14.88 -25.00 4.17
CA ALA A 129 -14.79 -26.43 3.87
C ALA A 129 -13.85 -27.06 4.91
N SER A 130 -14.41 -27.82 5.85
CA SER A 130 -13.65 -28.75 6.67
C SER A 130 -14.43 -30.05 6.79
N SER A 131 -13.73 -31.16 6.53
CA SER A 131 -14.12 -32.56 6.70
C SER A 131 -14.96 -33.21 5.58
N SER A 132 -14.32 -34.06 4.77
CA SER A 132 -14.22 -35.48 5.10
C SER A 132 -13.40 -36.24 4.06
N ALA A 133 -12.57 -37.14 4.59
CA ALA A 133 -11.70 -38.05 3.89
C ALA A 133 -12.44 -39.12 3.04
N GLN A 134 -11.64 -39.74 2.18
CA GLN A 134 -11.86 -40.82 1.23
C GLN A 134 -12.86 -41.95 1.62
N SER A 135 -13.58 -42.49 0.62
CA SER A 135 -13.80 -43.94 0.50
C SER A 135 -13.92 -44.39 -0.97
N PRO A 136 -13.44 -45.58 -1.36
CA PRO A 136 -13.55 -46.11 -2.72
C PRO A 136 -14.66 -47.16 -2.82
N CYS A 137 -15.73 -46.90 -3.57
CA CYS A 137 -16.57 -47.98 -4.11
C CYS A 137 -17.25 -47.60 -5.42
N GLY A 138 -17.31 -48.57 -6.33
CA GLY A 138 -17.70 -48.42 -7.72
C GLY A 138 -19.20 -48.53 -7.98
N SER A 139 -19.69 -47.71 -8.91
CA SER A 139 -20.81 -47.96 -9.85
C SER A 139 -20.97 -46.75 -10.78
N PRO A 140 -21.05 -46.88 -12.12
CA PRO A 140 -21.01 -45.73 -13.04
C PRO A 140 -22.32 -44.94 -13.20
N GLY A 141 -23.42 -45.37 -12.56
CA GLY A 141 -24.75 -44.76 -12.76
C GLY A 141 -25.17 -43.71 -11.73
N MET A 142 -24.74 -43.82 -10.46
CA MET A 142 -25.24 -42.98 -9.35
C MET A 142 -24.50 -41.64 -9.20
N LYS A 143 -23.20 -41.62 -9.53
CA LYS A 143 -22.30 -40.46 -9.32
C LYS A 143 -22.70 -39.23 -10.14
N ARG A 144 -23.33 -39.44 -11.30
CA ARG A 144 -23.74 -38.35 -12.20
C ARG A 144 -24.95 -37.58 -11.67
N THR A 145 -25.86 -38.26 -10.99
CA THR A 145 -27.05 -37.67 -10.35
C THR A 145 -26.69 -36.95 -9.06
N GLU A 146 -25.80 -37.51 -8.25
CA GLU A 146 -25.30 -36.86 -7.02
C GLU A 146 -24.52 -35.58 -7.34
N SER A 147 -23.60 -35.63 -8.31
CA SER A 147 -22.87 -34.45 -8.77
C SER A 147 -23.82 -33.34 -9.27
N ARG A 148 -24.88 -33.69 -10.00
CA ARG A 148 -25.88 -32.71 -10.46
C ARG A 148 -26.71 -32.12 -9.31
N GLN A 149 -27.02 -32.92 -8.29
CA GLN A 149 -27.71 -32.44 -7.08
C GLN A 149 -26.82 -31.50 -6.26
N HIS A 150 -25.55 -31.85 -6.06
CA HIS A 150 -24.56 -30.98 -5.40
C HIS A 150 -24.43 -29.63 -6.13
N LEU A 151 -24.28 -29.63 -7.45
CA LEU A 151 -24.24 -28.40 -8.26
C LEU A 151 -25.53 -27.58 -8.16
N SER A 152 -26.69 -28.25 -8.03
CA SER A 152 -27.99 -27.56 -7.88
C SER A 152 -28.13 -26.86 -6.53
N VAL A 153 -27.57 -27.46 -5.47
CA VAL A 153 -27.51 -26.86 -4.12
C VAL A 153 -26.57 -25.67 -4.11
N GLU A 154 -25.35 -25.83 -4.64
CA GLU A 154 -24.38 -24.72 -4.74
C GLU A 154 -24.94 -23.54 -5.54
N LEU A 155 -25.66 -23.81 -6.63
CA LEU A 155 -26.34 -22.77 -7.40
C LEU A 155 -27.44 -22.07 -6.59
N ALA A 156 -28.22 -22.82 -5.81
CA ALA A 156 -29.25 -22.25 -4.94
C ALA A 156 -28.65 -21.38 -3.84
N ASP A 157 -27.54 -21.80 -3.25
CA ASP A 157 -26.81 -21.06 -2.22
C ASP A 157 -26.16 -19.80 -2.78
N ALA A 158 -25.52 -19.89 -3.95
CA ALA A 158 -24.99 -18.73 -4.67
C ALA A 158 -26.11 -17.74 -5.00
N LYS A 159 -27.28 -18.23 -5.45
CA LYS A 159 -28.45 -17.40 -5.74
C LYS A 159 -29.02 -16.74 -4.48
N ALA A 160 -29.04 -17.45 -3.35
CA ALA A 160 -29.45 -16.90 -2.06
C ALA A 160 -28.46 -15.84 -1.57
N LYS A 161 -27.15 -16.07 -1.77
CA LYS A 161 -26.09 -15.10 -1.44
C LYS A 161 -26.21 -13.83 -2.26
N ILE A 162 -26.45 -13.94 -3.57
CA ILE A 162 -26.69 -12.77 -4.45
C ILE A 162 -27.91 -11.97 -3.97
N ARG A 163 -28.99 -12.63 -3.55
CA ARG A 163 -30.18 -11.96 -3.00
C ARG A 163 -29.87 -11.21 -1.70
N ARG A 164 -29.16 -11.84 -0.77
CA ARG A 164 -28.73 -11.20 0.48
C ARG A 164 -27.84 -9.98 0.23
N LEU A 165 -26.82 -10.12 -0.63
CA LEU A 165 -25.93 -9.01 -0.96
C LEU A 165 -26.66 -7.84 -1.63
N ARG A 166 -27.68 -8.11 -2.46
CA ARG A 166 -28.52 -7.06 -3.03
C ARG A 166 -29.34 -6.33 -1.97
N GLN A 167 -29.90 -7.06 -1.01
CA GLN A 167 -30.66 -6.43 0.07
C GLN A 167 -29.75 -5.59 0.97
N GLU A 168 -28.57 -6.11 1.33
CA GLU A 168 -27.59 -5.38 2.13
C GLU A 168 -27.11 -4.11 1.41
N LEU A 169 -26.92 -4.16 0.09
CA LEU A 169 -26.60 -2.98 -0.71
C LEU A 169 -27.71 -1.92 -0.64
N GLU A 170 -28.98 -2.32 -0.71
CA GLU A 170 -30.12 -1.40 -0.60
C GLU A 170 -30.17 -0.75 0.78
N GLU A 171 -30.05 -1.55 1.85
CA GLU A 171 -30.03 -1.07 3.25
C GLU A 171 -28.85 -0.12 3.49
N LYS A 172 -27.67 -0.40 2.92
CA LYS A 172 -26.51 0.50 3.01
C LYS A 172 -26.72 1.79 2.21
N THR A 173 -27.43 1.73 1.10
CA THR A 173 -27.77 2.90 0.29
C THR A 173 -28.73 3.82 1.04
N GLU A 174 -29.73 3.26 1.72
CA GLU A 174 -30.67 3.99 2.58
C GLU A 174 -29.94 4.65 3.77
N GLN A 175 -29.12 3.88 4.50
CA GLN A 175 -28.30 4.42 5.60
C GLN A 175 -27.39 5.57 5.16
N LEU A 176 -26.82 5.48 3.95
CA LEU A 176 -25.97 6.52 3.39
C LEU A 176 -26.78 7.79 3.06
N LEU A 177 -28.02 7.64 2.58
CA LEU A 177 -28.91 8.77 2.31
C LEU A 177 -29.30 9.49 3.61
N ASP A 178 -29.63 8.75 4.66
CA ASP A 178 -29.96 9.31 5.97
C ASP A 178 -28.76 10.09 6.55
N CYS A 179 -27.57 9.47 6.53
CA CYS A 179 -26.35 10.12 7.03
C CYS A 179 -25.99 11.39 6.22
N LYS A 180 -26.24 11.40 4.90
CA LYS A 180 -26.07 12.61 4.08
C LYS A 180 -27.04 13.71 4.50
N GLN A 181 -28.31 13.39 4.75
CA GLN A 181 -29.30 14.38 5.19
C GLN A 181 -28.92 14.96 6.56
N GLU A 182 -28.48 14.13 7.50
CA GLU A 182 -27.98 14.58 8.80
C GLU A 182 -26.77 15.52 8.64
N LEU A 183 -25.84 15.20 7.75
CA LEU A 183 -24.68 16.05 7.46
C LEU A 183 -25.10 17.40 6.86
N GLU A 184 -26.01 17.40 5.89
CA GLU A 184 -26.56 18.63 5.30
C GLU A 184 -27.26 19.50 6.36
N GLN A 185 -28.01 18.88 7.27
CA GLN A 185 -28.64 19.59 8.38
C GLN A 185 -27.61 20.22 9.32
N MET A 186 -26.57 19.46 9.69
CA MET A 186 -25.47 19.98 10.53
C MET A 186 -24.70 21.11 9.83
N GLU A 187 -24.52 21.04 8.51
CA GLU A 187 -23.90 22.12 7.74
C GLU A 187 -24.74 23.41 7.77
N ILE A 188 -26.07 23.29 7.67
CA ILE A 188 -26.99 24.43 7.80
C ILE A 188 -26.89 25.05 9.19
N GLU A 189 -26.87 24.23 10.25
CA GLU A 189 -26.73 24.72 11.62
C GLU A 189 -25.39 25.42 11.85
N LEU A 190 -24.30 24.88 11.31
CA LEU A 190 -22.99 25.49 11.39
C LEU A 190 -22.96 26.86 10.69
N LYS A 191 -23.53 26.97 9.49
CA LYS A 191 -23.64 28.24 8.76
C LYS A 191 -24.46 29.27 9.55
N ARG A 192 -25.56 28.85 10.18
CA ARG A 192 -26.37 29.72 11.05
C ARG A 192 -25.55 30.24 12.23
N LEU A 193 -24.85 29.36 12.94
CA LEU A 193 -24.00 29.74 14.07
C LEU A 193 -22.86 30.68 13.64
N GLN A 194 -22.23 30.40 12.50
CA GLN A 194 -21.20 31.28 11.95
C GLN A 194 -21.74 32.67 11.62
N GLN A 195 -22.95 32.75 11.06
CA GLN A 195 -23.61 34.04 10.82
C GLN A 195 -23.89 34.78 12.13
N GLU A 196 -24.37 34.08 13.17
CA GLU A 196 -24.58 34.67 14.50
C GLU A 196 -23.26 35.21 15.07
N VAL A 197 -22.17 34.45 15.00
CA VAL A 197 -20.84 34.91 15.44
C VAL A 197 -20.39 36.16 14.67
N CYS A 198 -20.59 36.21 13.35
CA CYS A 198 -20.30 37.41 12.55
C CYS A 198 -21.15 38.61 13.02
N THR A 199 -22.44 38.39 13.28
CA THR A 199 -23.35 39.40 13.81
C THR A 199 -22.89 39.92 15.17
N TRP A 200 -22.58 39.04 16.12
CA TRP A 200 -22.05 39.41 17.44
C TRP A 200 -20.71 40.17 17.34
N SER A 201 -19.84 39.76 16.42
CA SER A 201 -18.56 40.45 16.16
C SER A 201 -18.78 41.89 15.67
N CYS A 202 -19.72 42.12 14.75
CA CYS A 202 -20.07 43.47 14.31
C CYS A 202 -20.60 44.34 15.46
N TYR A 203 -21.48 43.79 16.30
CA TYR A 203 -21.96 44.50 17.49
C TYR A 203 -20.82 44.82 18.46
N TYR A 204 -19.89 43.90 18.69
CA TYR A 204 -18.75 44.08 19.58
C TYR A 204 -17.78 45.17 19.10
N ILE A 205 -17.49 45.22 17.80
CA ILE A 205 -16.61 46.25 17.20
C ILE A 205 -17.19 47.65 17.41
N GLY A 206 -18.52 47.78 17.31
CA GLY A 206 -19.25 49.05 17.48
C GLY A 206 -19.40 49.53 18.93
N LEU A 207 -19.03 48.72 19.94
CA LEU A 207 -19.12 49.13 21.35
C LEU A 207 -18.02 50.15 21.73
N PRO A 208 -18.33 51.14 22.58
CA PRO A 208 -17.31 52.01 23.18
C PRO A 208 -16.30 51.19 24.01
N ASN A 209 -15.04 51.66 24.09
CA ASN A 209 -13.93 50.89 24.68
C ASN A 209 -14.17 50.45 26.14
N ASN A 210 -14.89 51.25 26.93
CA ASN A 210 -15.26 50.92 28.31
C ASN A 210 -16.29 49.79 28.41
N TRP A 211 -17.06 49.50 27.35
CA TRP A 211 -18.05 48.43 27.31
C TRP A 211 -17.50 47.11 26.74
N LYS A 212 -16.39 47.14 25.99
CA LYS A 212 -15.75 45.95 25.41
C LYS A 212 -15.22 44.98 26.48
N LEU A 213 -14.60 45.49 27.54
CA LEU A 213 -14.13 44.69 28.68
C LEU A 213 -15.27 43.99 29.42
N ILE A 214 -16.41 44.67 29.58
CA ILE A 214 -17.60 44.11 30.24
C ILE A 214 -18.19 42.99 29.38
N PHE A 215 -18.26 43.18 28.05
CA PHE A 215 -18.76 42.17 27.13
C PHE A 215 -17.89 40.89 27.12
N LEU A 216 -16.56 41.03 27.10
CA LEU A 216 -15.64 39.87 27.18
C LEU A 216 -15.80 39.11 28.50
N LEU A 217 -15.87 39.82 29.63
CA LEU A 217 -16.06 39.19 30.95
C LEU A 217 -17.39 38.42 31.05
N VAL A 218 -18.45 38.91 30.40
CA VAL A 218 -19.75 38.23 30.37
C VAL A 218 -19.70 36.98 29.49
N ILE A 219 -19.04 37.03 28.32
CA ILE A 219 -18.86 35.86 27.44
C ILE A 219 -18.02 34.79 28.15
N ASP A 220 -16.87 35.15 28.73
CA ASP A 220 -15.99 34.21 29.44
C ASP A 220 -16.70 33.55 30.65
N ASN A 221 -17.57 34.29 31.34
CA ASN A 221 -18.37 33.74 32.44
C ASN A 221 -19.46 32.78 31.95
N LEU A 222 -20.13 33.11 30.84
CA LEU A 222 -21.15 32.25 30.22
C LEU A 222 -20.55 30.95 29.66
N ASP A 223 -19.39 31.01 29.01
CA ASP A 223 -18.68 29.83 28.51
C ASP A 223 -18.25 28.92 29.67
N SER A 224 -17.78 29.49 30.78
CA SER A 224 -17.44 28.72 31.99
C SER A 224 -18.67 28.01 32.60
N ILE A 225 -19.85 28.66 32.61
CA ILE A 225 -21.11 28.09 33.09
C ILE A 225 -21.64 27.00 32.15
N LEU A 226 -21.50 27.17 30.84
CA LEU A 226 -21.93 26.16 29.86
C LEU A 226 -21.01 24.94 29.85
N TYR A 227 -19.70 25.15 29.97
CA TYR A 227 -18.71 24.06 30.01
C TYR A 227 -18.85 23.21 31.28
N THR A 228 -19.11 23.83 32.42
CA THR A 228 -19.36 23.12 33.69
C THR A 228 -20.66 22.30 33.68
N ASN A 229 -21.72 22.77 33.00
CA ASN A 229 -22.96 22.00 32.85
C ASN A 229 -22.86 20.80 31.88
N LYS A 230 -21.95 20.84 30.90
CA LYS A 230 -21.69 19.71 29.99
C LYS A 230 -20.84 18.61 30.63
N CYS A 231 -19.96 18.95 31.57
CA CYS A 231 -19.05 18.00 32.23
C CYS A 231 -19.68 17.31 33.46
N GLY A 232 -20.88 17.74 33.88
CA GLY A 232 -21.61 17.20 35.04
C GLY A 232 -22.69 16.17 34.70
N LYS A 233 -22.72 15.61 33.48
CA LYS A 233 -23.60 14.51 33.07
C LYS A 233 -22.78 13.33 32.56
#